data_AF-A0A2M7SYR3-F1
#
_entry.id   AF-A0A2M7SYR3-F1
#
_cell.length_a   1.000
_cell.length_b   1.000
_cell.length_c   1.000
_cell.angle_alpha   90.00
_cell.angle_beta   90.00
_cell.angle_gamma   90.00
#
_symmetry.space_group_name_H-M   'P 1'
#
loop_
_entity.id
_entity.type
_entity.pdbx_description
1 polymer ?
#
loop_
_entity_poly.entity_id
_entity_poly.type
_entity_poly.pdbx_seq_one_letter_code
_entity_poly.pdbx_strand_id
1 'polypeptide(L)' 'MTDFESECKVSSERPESAGGQTTGATAYPVRVEHLPTGTVAIVGRHRSQHKNRSAAMAMIEWKLS' A
#
# COMPACT_ATOMS: atom_id res chain seq x y z
N MET A 1 -14.90 -7.49 17.86
CA MET A 1 -14.55 -7.86 16.48
C MET A 1 -14.03 -6.57 15.84
N THR A 2 -12.76 -6.27 16.06
CA THR A 2 -12.09 -5.06 15.58
C THR A 2 -11.80 -5.24 14.10
N ASP A 3 -12.37 -4.35 13.28
CA ASP A 3 -12.16 -4.37 11.84
C ASP A 3 -10.83 -3.69 11.53
N PHE A 4 -9.76 -4.49 11.49
CA PHE A 4 -8.39 -4.02 11.23
C PHE A 4 -8.27 -3.29 9.89
N GLU A 5 -9.08 -3.66 8.90
CA GLU A 5 -9.11 -2.99 7.60
C GLU A 5 -9.67 -1.56 7.69
N SER A 6 -10.67 -1.33 8.53
CA SER A 6 -11.25 0.00 8.81
C SER A 6 -10.27 0.93 9.52
N GLU A 7 -9.37 0.37 10.34
CA GLU A 7 -8.32 1.12 11.04
C GLU A 7 -7.08 1.41 10.16
N CYS A 8 -7.04 0.84 8.95
CA CYS A 8 -5.95 1.01 8.00
C CYS A 8 -6.29 2.01 6.88
N LYS A 9 -5.52 3.08 6.78
CA LYS A 9 -5.58 4.04 5.67
C LYS A 9 -4.69 3.61 4.53
N VAL A 10 -5.28 3.38 3.35
CA VAL A 10 -4.55 3.01 2.13
C VAL A 10 -4.41 4.24 1.22
N SER A 11 -3.20 4.53 0.76
CA SER A 11 -2.87 5.60 -0.19
C SER A 11 -1.98 5.04 -1.31
N SER A 12 -2.20 5.46 -2.55
CA SER A 12 -1.34 5.08 -3.68
C SER A 12 -0.50 6.28 -4.08
N GLU A 13 0.83 6.13 -4.07
CA GLU A 13 1.72 7.22 -4.45
C GLU A 13 2.02 7.11 -5.94
N ARG A 14 1.92 8.24 -6.65
CA ARG A 14 2.31 8.30 -8.06
C ARG A 14 3.84 8.28 -8.13
N PRO A 15 4.48 7.35 -8.86
CA PRO A 15 5.91 7.39 -9.06
C PRO A 15 6.23 8.66 -9.84
N GLU A 16 7.09 9.48 -9.26
CA GLU A 16 7.70 10.66 -9.88
C GLU A 16 8.65 10.24 -11.01
N SER A 17 8.14 9.79 -12.15
CA SER A 17 8.99 9.47 -13.29
C SER A 17 8.30 9.75 -14.63
N ALA A 18 8.76 10.85 -15.21
CA ALA A 18 8.91 11.21 -16.63
C ALA A 18 7.75 10.95 -17.61
N GLY A 19 7.29 12.05 -18.22
CA GLY A 19 6.29 12.11 -19.27
C GLY A 19 6.49 11.10 -20.39
N GLY A 20 5.44 10.31 -20.62
CA GLY A 20 5.30 9.41 -21.73
C GLY A 20 3.94 8.78 -21.63
N GLN A 21 3.04 9.10 -22.57
CA GLN A 21 1.75 8.46 -22.65
C GLN A 21 2.00 6.96 -22.83
N THR A 22 1.71 6.15 -21.80
CA THR A 22 1.66 4.71 -21.94
C THR A 22 0.50 4.21 -21.12
N THR A 23 -0.59 3.92 -21.82
CA THR A 23 -1.67 3.06 -21.36
C THR A 23 -1.07 1.69 -21.04
N GLY A 24 -0.73 1.47 -19.77
CA GLY A 24 -0.17 0.20 -19.35
C GLY A 24 0.00 0.14 -17.84
N ALA A 25 -1.05 -0.28 -17.13
CA ALA A 25 -1.07 -0.71 -15.73
C ALA A 25 0.14 -0.27 -14.89
N THR A 26 0.29 1.04 -14.68
CA THR A 26 1.40 1.56 -13.88
C THR A 26 1.18 1.07 -12.46
N ALA A 27 2.10 0.25 -12.01
CA ALA A 27 2.06 -0.33 -10.69
C ALA A 27 2.46 0.72 -9.67
N TYR A 28 1.47 1.45 -9.18
CA TYR A 28 1.69 2.47 -8.18
C TYR A 28 2.15 1.82 -6.86
N PRO A 29 3.21 2.35 -6.22
CA PRO A 29 3.52 1.99 -4.85
C PRO A 29 2.30 2.29 -3.95
N VAL A 30 1.97 1.33 -3.08
CA VAL A 30 0.86 1.44 -2.13
C VAL A 30 1.43 1.64 -0.74
N ARG A 31 0.96 2.68 -0.08
CA ARG A 31 1.20 3.00 1.32
C ARG A 31 -0.03 2.60 2.14
N VAL A 32 0.18 1.85 3.20
CA VAL A 32 -0.85 1.51 4.19
C VAL A 32 -0.39 2.03 5.55
N GLU A 33 -1.27 2.70 6.26
CA GLU A 33 -1.03 3.30 7.56
C GLU A 33 -2.09 2.80 8.55
N HIS A 34 -1.67 2.18 9.64
CA HIS A 34 -2.54 1.78 10.74
C HIS A 34 -2.68 2.94 11.72
N LEU A 35 -3.86 3.55 11.72
CA LEU A 35 -4.16 4.76 12.47
C LEU A 35 -3.96 4.63 14.00
N PRO A 36 -4.40 3.55 14.67
CA PRO A 36 -4.32 3.49 16.13
C PRO A 36 -2.89 3.26 16.64
N THR A 37 -2.00 2.68 15.83
CA THR A 37 -0.59 2.42 16.23
C THR A 37 0.42 3.33 15.53
N GLY A 38 0.01 4.11 14.53
CA GLY A 38 0.90 4.94 13.71
C GLY A 38 1.87 4.13 12.84
N THR A 39 1.62 2.83 12.65
CA THR A 39 2.51 1.96 11.85
C THR A 39 2.26 2.16 10.37
N VAL A 40 3.30 2.43 9.58
CA VAL A 40 3.20 2.66 8.15
C VAL A 40 4.03 1.62 7.39
N ALA A 41 3.45 1.04 6.34
CA ALA A 41 4.13 0.15 5.41
C ALA A 41 3.93 0.65 3.97
N ILE A 42 5.01 0.66 3.18
CA ILE A 42 4.99 1.09 1.77
C ILE A 42 5.54 -0.05 0.92
N VAL A 43 4.76 -0.49 -0.06
CA VAL A 43 5.13 -1.58 -0.97
C VAL A 43 4.95 -1.14 -2.43
N GLY A 44 6.05 -1.12 -3.18
CA GLY A 44 6.09 -0.85 -4.62
C GLY A 44 6.70 -2.00 -5.44
N ARG A 45 6.81 -3.19 -4.85
CA ARG A 45 7.56 -4.31 -5.45
C ARG A 45 6.82 -5.00 -6.59
N HIS A 46 5.49 -5.04 -6.55
CA HIS A 46 4.70 -5.76 -7.55
C HIS A 46 4.14 -4.84 -8.61
N ARG A 47 3.93 -5.40 -9.81
CA ARG A 47 3.28 -4.72 -10.94
C ARG A 47 1.77 -4.44 -10.76
N SER A 48 1.21 -4.61 -9.56
CA SER A 48 -0.23 -4.53 -9.29
C SER A 48 -0.51 -3.90 -7.93
N GLN A 49 -1.39 -2.90 -7.90
CA GLN A 49 -1.78 -2.22 -6.67
C GLN A 49 -2.40 -3.17 -5.63
N HIS A 50 -3.20 -4.16 -6.06
CA HIS A 50 -3.84 -5.09 -5.13
C HIS A 50 -2.82 -5.97 -4.43
N LYS A 51 -1.81 -6.45 -5.18
CA LYS A 51 -0.69 -7.21 -4.60
C LYS A 51 0.13 -6.35 -3.65
N ASN A 52 0.36 -5.09 -3.99
CA ASN A 52 1.05 -4.15 -3.11
C ASN A 52 0.25 -3.87 -1.83
N ARG A 53 -1.08 -3.70 -1.90
CA ARG A 53 -1.95 -3.52 -0.72
C ARG A 53 -1.91 -4.74 0.20
N SER A 54 -2.11 -5.95 -0.33
CA SER A 54 -2.09 -7.17 0.49
C SER A 54 -0.74 -7.40 1.17
N ALA A 55 0.36 -7.15 0.47
CA ALA A 55 1.70 -7.25 1.05
C ALA A 55 1.92 -6.21 2.15
N ALA A 56 1.49 -4.95 1.96
CA ALA A 56 1.61 -3.91 2.96
C ALA A 56 0.79 -4.22 4.21
N MET A 57 -0.44 -4.73 4.05
CA MET A 57 -1.28 -5.17 5.18
C MET A 57 -0.65 -6.33 5.94
N ALA A 58 -0.14 -7.36 5.25
CA ALA A 58 0.54 -8.48 5.88
C ALA A 58 1.78 -8.05 6.68
N MET A 59 2.52 -7.03 6.22
CA MET A 59 3.65 -6.47 6.96
C MET A 59 3.22 -5.79 8.26
N ILE A 60 2.12 -5.02 8.22
CA ILE A 60 1.60 -4.35 9.42
C ILE A 60 1.05 -5.38 10.39
N GLU A 61 0.29 -6.36 9.91
CA GLU A 61 -0.22 -7.45 10.74
C GLU A 61 0.92 -8.23 11.40
N TRP A 62 1.97 -8.60 10.66
CA TRP A 62 3.14 -9.27 11.23
C TRP A 62 3.92 -8.40 12.24
N LYS A 63 3.93 -7.07 12.04
CA LYS A 63 4.58 -6.12 12.95
C LYS A 63 3.81 -5.94 14.26
N LEU A 64 2.49 -6.10 14.22
CA LEU A 64 1.57 -5.93 15.34
C LEU A 64 1.17 -7.26 16.02
N SER A 65 1.51 -8.38 15.38
CA SER A 65 1.43 -9.72 15.96
C SER A 65 2.31 -9.90 17.18
#